data_AF-A0A5J4FY16-F1
#
_entry.id   AF-A0A5J4FY16-F1
#
_cell.length_a   1.000
_cell.length_b   1.000
_cell.length_c   1.000
_cell.angle_alpha   90.00
_cell.angle_beta   90.00
_cell.angle_gamma   90.00
#
_symmetry.space_group_name_H-M   'P 1'
#
loop_
_entity.id
_entity.type
_entity.pdbx_description
1 polymer ?
#
loop_
_entity_poly.entity_id
_entity_poly.type
_entity_poly.pdbx_seq_one_letter_code
_entity_poly.pdbx_strand_id
1 'polypeptide(L)'
;MVSPSTYDCRLCDVTFGFFAEKEEWKEFRETSNLDMVFLHKDEFLKKYRSKWLAKYTFPVILQEEGGELFVFINTPTLNIVENTTQLMTEINERV
;
A
#
# COMPACT_ATOMS: atom_id res chain seq x y z
N MET A 1 17.39 -10.45 1.64
CA MET A 1 16.68 -11.68 1.26
C MET A 1 15.21 -11.40 1.44
N VAL A 2 14.53 -10.98 0.37
CA VAL A 2 13.09 -10.76 0.37
C VAL A 2 12.48 -12.11 0.04
N SER A 3 11.81 -12.75 1.00
CA SER A 3 11.30 -14.11 0.84
C SER A 3 10.30 -14.15 -0.32
N PRO A 4 10.60 -14.83 -1.44
CA PRO A 4 9.66 -15.01 -2.52
C PRO A 4 8.75 -16.16 -2.10
N SER A 5 7.67 -15.84 -1.40
CA SER A 5 6.72 -16.86 -0.97
C SER A 5 5.34 -16.24 -0.89
N THR A 6 4.63 -16.36 -2.01
CA THR A 6 3.16 -16.34 -2.11
C THR A 6 2.51 -15.03 -1.68
N TYR A 7 2.58 -14.03 -2.55
CA TYR A 7 1.49 -13.22 -3.12
C TYR A 7 2.21 -12.22 -4.02
N ASP A 8 1.95 -12.23 -5.34
CA ASP A 8 2.43 -11.17 -6.22
C ASP A 8 1.83 -9.85 -5.72
N CYS A 9 2.60 -9.14 -4.90
CA CYS A 9 2.16 -7.90 -4.29
C CYS A 9 2.18 -6.86 -5.39
N ARG A 10 1.06 -6.72 -6.10
CA ARG A 10 0.94 -5.76 -7.19
C ARG A 10 1.34 -4.35 -6.76
N LEU A 11 0.97 -3.96 -5.54
CA LEU A 11 1.37 -2.69 -4.93
C LEU A 11 2.91 -2.57 -4.83
N CYS A 12 3.60 -3.63 -4.48
CA CYS A 12 5.05 -3.67 -4.40
C CYS A 12 5.68 -3.54 -5.79
N ASP A 13 5.13 -4.21 -6.82
CA ASP A 13 5.61 -4.13 -8.21
C ASP A 13 5.46 -2.73 -8.82
N VAL A 14 4.41 -2.01 -8.44
CA VAL A 14 4.18 -0.65 -8.95
C VAL A 14 4.99 0.40 -8.18
N THR A 15 5.33 0.16 -6.91
CA THR A 15 6.09 1.11 -6.06
C THR A 15 7.61 0.86 -6.04
N PHE A 16 8.04 -0.39 -6.20
CA PHE A 16 9.45 -0.80 -6.22
C PHE A 16 9.85 -1.37 -7.59
N GLY A 17 11.07 -1.08 -8.01
CA GLY A 17 11.74 -1.77 -9.11
C GLY A 17 12.54 -2.99 -8.61
N PHE A 18 13.49 -3.45 -9.42
CA PHE A 18 14.29 -4.66 -9.12
C PHE A 18 15.14 -4.56 -7.83
N PHE A 19 15.56 -3.36 -7.44
CA PHE A 19 16.50 -3.16 -6.33
C PHE A 19 16.13 -2.02 -5.38
N ALA A 20 15.28 -1.09 -5.80
CA ALA A 20 14.95 0.12 -5.06
C ALA A 20 13.54 0.61 -5.37
N GLU A 21 13.05 1.51 -4.55
CA GLU A 21 11.82 2.27 -4.80
C GLU A 21 11.93 3.04 -6.12
N LYS A 22 10.84 3.12 -6.89
CA LYS A 22 10.81 3.91 -8.11
C LYS A 22 10.88 5.40 -7.78
N GLU A 23 11.64 6.15 -8.56
CA GLU A 23 11.87 7.58 -8.34
C GLU A 23 10.57 8.38 -8.36
N GLU A 24 9.69 8.11 -9.33
CA GLU A 24 8.35 8.72 -9.45
C GLU A 24 7.52 8.54 -8.18
N TRP A 25 7.56 7.35 -7.59
CA TRP A 25 6.83 7.05 -6.36
C TRP A 25 7.43 7.79 -5.17
N LYS A 26 8.76 7.76 -5.06
CA LYS A 26 9.48 8.46 -4.00
C LYS A 26 9.19 9.96 -4.04
N GLU A 27 9.28 10.59 -5.21
CA GLU A 27 8.95 12.01 -5.40
C GLU A 27 7.51 12.31 -4.99
N PHE A 28 6.56 11.47 -5.39
CA PHE A 28 5.16 11.63 -4.99
C PHE A 28 4.98 11.59 -3.47
N ARG A 29 5.61 10.64 -2.79
CA ARG A 29 5.53 10.56 -1.33
C ARG A 29 6.15 11.78 -0.65
N GLU A 30 7.30 12.23 -1.12
CA GLU A 30 8.02 13.38 -0.56
C GLU A 30 7.31 14.72 -0.84
N THR A 31 6.55 14.81 -1.94
CA THR A 31 5.81 16.02 -2.32
C THR A 31 4.36 16.02 -1.82
N SER A 32 3.79 14.85 -1.51
CA SER A 32 2.45 14.75 -0.95
C SER A 32 2.41 15.26 0.50
N ASN A 33 1.29 15.89 0.88
CA ASN A 33 1.04 16.27 2.28
C ASN A 33 0.50 15.09 3.13
N LEU A 34 0.67 13.86 2.66
CA LEU A 34 0.14 12.65 3.29
C LEU A 34 1.25 11.94 4.05
N ASP A 35 0.98 11.58 5.30
CA ASP A 35 1.87 10.68 6.03
C ASP A 35 1.61 9.23 5.59
N MET A 36 2.56 8.66 4.84
CA MET A 36 2.44 7.31 4.29
C MET A 36 3.34 6.33 5.02
N VAL A 37 2.74 5.29 5.60
CA VAL A 37 3.44 4.21 6.29
C VAL A 37 3.30 2.90 5.51
N PHE A 38 4.43 2.31 5.15
CA PHE A 38 4.49 1.02 4.43
C PHE A 38 4.78 -0.09 5.42
N LEU A 39 3.91 -1.09 5.46
CA LEU A 39 4.07 -2.26 6.30
C LEU A 39 3.91 -3.50 5.44
N HIS A 40 4.84 -4.44 5.57
CA HIS A 40 4.64 -5.78 5.05
C HIS A 40 3.50 -6.45 5.82
N LYS A 41 2.92 -7.49 5.21
CA LYS A 41 1.78 -8.22 5.80
C LYS A 41 2.08 -8.65 7.25
N ASP A 42 3.24 -9.25 7.52
CA ASP A 42 3.56 -9.71 8.87
C ASP A 42 3.75 -8.55 9.87
N GLU A 43 4.31 -7.42 9.43
CA GLU A 43 4.47 -6.20 10.22
C GLU A 43 3.10 -5.59 10.57
N PHE A 44 2.21 -5.49 9.58
CA PHE A 44 0.83 -5.04 9.80
C PHE A 44 0.11 -5.97 10.77
N LEU A 45 0.19 -7.28 10.54
CA LEU A 45 -0.43 -8.27 11.42
C LEU A 45 0.13 -8.15 12.85
N LYS A 46 1.44 -7.93 13.03
CA LYS A 46 2.07 -7.72 14.34
C LYS A 46 1.58 -6.45 15.04
N LYS A 47 1.38 -5.36 14.30
CA LYS A 47 0.97 -4.05 14.83
C LYS A 47 -0.53 -3.97 15.16
N TYR A 48 -1.40 -4.62 14.37
CA TYR A 48 -2.86 -4.49 14.47
C TYR A 48 -3.59 -5.79 14.87
N ARG A 49 -2.89 -6.71 15.58
CA ARG A 49 -3.24 -8.12 15.87
C ARG A 49 -4.68 -8.48 16.26
N SER A 50 -5.50 -7.55 16.77
CA SER A 50 -6.66 -7.92 17.60
C SER A 50 -8.02 -7.38 17.17
N LYS A 51 -8.14 -6.47 16.18
CA LYS A 51 -9.46 -5.95 15.74
C LYS A 51 -9.72 -6.00 14.23
N TRP A 52 -8.68 -6.03 13.41
CA TRP A 52 -8.80 -5.72 11.98
C TRP A 52 -8.37 -6.85 11.04
N LEU A 53 -7.74 -7.89 11.60
CA LEU A 53 -7.09 -8.97 10.85
C LEU A 53 -7.99 -9.73 9.88
N ALA A 54 -9.25 -9.97 10.28
CA ALA A 54 -10.18 -10.79 9.51
C ALA A 54 -10.96 -10.00 8.44
N LYS A 55 -10.84 -8.67 8.40
CA LYS A 55 -11.66 -7.81 7.53
C LYS A 55 -10.97 -7.44 6.21
N TYR A 56 -9.66 -7.59 6.12
CA TYR A 56 -8.91 -7.11 4.95
C TYR A 56 -8.23 -8.22 4.18
N THR A 57 -8.33 -8.13 2.86
CA THR A 57 -7.49 -8.85 1.91
C THR A 57 -6.25 -8.01 1.60
N PHE A 58 -5.14 -8.66 1.23
CA PHE A 58 -3.89 -7.98 0.88
C PHE A 58 -3.59 -8.14 -0.62
N PRO A 59 -2.93 -7.17 -1.27
CA PRO A 59 -2.54 -5.84 -0.76
C PRO A 59 -3.74 -4.92 -0.49
N VAL A 60 -3.58 -3.94 0.41
CA VAL A 60 -4.61 -2.94 0.76
C VAL A 60 -3.94 -1.64 1.20
N ILE A 61 -4.55 -0.50 0.85
CA ILE A 61 -4.19 0.80 1.41
C ILE A 61 -5.29 1.21 2.37
N LEU A 62 -4.89 1.54 3.60
CA LEU A 62 -5.77 1.94 4.68
C LEU A 62 -5.48 3.39 5.05
N GLN A 63 -6.53 4.13 5.38
CA GLN A 63 -6.42 5.46 5.97
C GLN A 63 -6.69 5.35 7.46
N GLU A 64 -5.90 6.05 8.26
CA GLU A 64 -6.11 6.15 9.71
C GLU A 64 -6.80 7.47 10.02
N GLU A 65 -8.01 7.41 10.57
CA GLU A 65 -8.76 8.58 11.04
C GLU A 65 -9.17 8.36 12.49
N GLY A 66 -8.73 9.22 13.40
CA GLY A 66 -9.12 9.14 14.82
C GLY A 66 -8.69 7.84 15.53
N GLY A 67 -7.66 7.14 15.02
CA GLY A 67 -7.20 5.85 15.54
C GLY A 67 -7.99 4.63 15.03
N GLU A 68 -8.91 4.83 14.09
CA GLU A 68 -9.57 3.76 13.35
C GLU A 68 -9.02 3.65 11.92
N LEU A 69 -9.01 2.42 11.39
CA LEU A 69 -8.53 2.14 10.04
C LEU A 69 -9.70 1.95 9.08
N PHE A 70 -9.69 2.71 8.00
CA PHE A 70 -10.68 2.64 6.93
C PHE A 70 -10.03 2.16 5.63
N VAL A 71 -10.77 1.42 4.80
CA VAL A 71 -10.26 1.00 3.49
C VAL A 71 -10.23 2.22 2.58
N PHE A 72 -9.03 2.65 2.22
CA PHE A 72 -8.83 3.74 1.27
C PHE A 72 -8.85 3.19 -0.16
N ILE A 73 -8.02 2.15 -0.43
CA ILE A 73 -8.02 1.40 -1.69
C ILE A 73 -7.98 -0.10 -1.39
N ASN A 74 -8.95 -0.83 -1.93
CA ASN A 74 -9.10 -2.27 -1.71
C ASN A 74 -8.20 -3.11 -2.63
N THR A 75 -8.10 -4.40 -2.34
CA THR A 75 -7.27 -5.34 -3.13
C THR A 75 -7.69 -5.45 -4.60
N PRO A 76 -8.98 -5.59 -4.96
CA PRO A 76 -9.39 -5.63 -6.37
C PRO A 76 -8.93 -4.41 -7.17
N THR A 77 -9.06 -3.20 -6.61
CA THR A 77 -8.60 -1.97 -7.26
C THR A 77 -7.07 -1.96 -7.39
N LEU A 78 -6.33 -2.33 -6.34
CA LEU A 78 -4.86 -2.39 -6.42
C LEU A 78 -4.35 -3.43 -7.43
N ASN A 79 -5.08 -4.52 -7.62
CA ASN A 79 -4.68 -5.56 -8.58
C ASN A 79 -4.83 -5.14 -10.04
N ILE A 80 -5.70 -4.18 -10.34
CA ILE A 80 -5.85 -3.64 -11.71
C ILE A 80 -4.92 -2.47 -12.00
N VAL A 81 -4.31 -1.86 -10.99
CA VAL A 81 -3.30 -0.81 -11.17
C VAL A 81 -2.07 -1.41 -11.86
N GLU A 82 -1.69 -0.86 -13.00
CA GLU A 82 -0.62 -1.38 -13.86
C GLU A 82 0.73 -0.71 -13.64
N ASN A 83 0.73 0.55 -13.20
CA ASN A 83 1.94 1.35 -13.08
C ASN A 83 1.86 2.36 -11.92
N THR A 84 3.01 2.93 -11.58
CA THR A 84 3.17 3.94 -10.52
C THR A 84 2.22 5.11 -10.72
N THR A 85 2.09 5.60 -11.95
CA THR A 85 1.27 6.77 -12.28
C THR A 85 -0.20 6.54 -11.97
N GLN A 86 -0.75 5.39 -12.35
CA GLN A 86 -2.12 5.02 -12.02
C GLN A 86 -2.35 4.96 -10.51
N LEU A 87 -1.39 4.42 -9.74
CA LEU A 87 -1.48 4.40 -8.28
C LEU A 87 -1.55 5.82 -7.71
N MET A 88 -0.67 6.72 -8.17
CA MET A 88 -0.63 8.11 -7.71
C MET A 88 -1.92 8.86 -8.05
N THR A 89 -2.48 8.63 -9.25
CA THR A 89 -3.78 9.19 -9.64
C THR A 89 -4.90 8.71 -8.72
N GLU A 90 -5.01 7.39 -8.48
CA GLU A 90 -6.02 6.83 -7.59
C GLU A 90 -5.94 7.39 -6.16
N ILE A 91 -4.74 7.67 -5.68
CA ILE A 91 -4.55 8.30 -4.36
C ILE A 91 -5.00 9.76 -4.41
N ASN A 92 -4.56 10.55 -5.39
CA ASN A 92 -4.90 11.97 -5.51
C ASN A 92 -6.40 12.22 -5.72
N GLU A 93 -7.10 11.36 -6.45
CA GLU A 93 -8.55 11.52 -6.68
C GLU A 93 -9.39 11.29 -5.42
N ARG A 94 -8.81 10.65 -4.40
CA ARG A 94 -9.49 10.27 -3.15
C ARG A 94 -9.11 11.16 -1.96
N VAL A 95 -8.18 12.09 -2.15
CA VAL A 95 -7.64 13.03 -1.12
C VAL A 95 -8.32 14.38 -1.21
#